data_AF-A0A6C0HBS8-F1
#
_entry.id   AF-A0A6C0HBS8-F1
#
_cell.length_a   1.000
_cell.length_b   1.000
_cell.length_c   1.000
_cell.angle_alpha   90.00
_cell.angle_beta   90.00
_cell.angle_gamma   90.00
#
_symmetry.space_group_name_H-M   'P 1'
#
loop_
_entity.id
_entity.type
_entity.pdbx_description
1 polymer ?
#
loop_
_entity_poly.entity_id
_entity_poly.type
_entity_poly.pdbx_seq_one_letter_code
_entity_poly.pdbx_strand_id
1 'polypeptide(L)'
;MKFRFKNENVNNLINKRNDNIKKYNDIIKKHNEEVKERKKRDLYFHKNLYPINFSIPKSKIIDINEIKKTKLLSSLIPGIQSTYIYNNESDYYDEYKKSFFATTIKKAGWDCLRHYEIMANACIPYFQNIENCPINTMALLPKNLIIEGNNLYEKYKIKNINELSNDEIDECNTLIQKFLNYTRDNLTTCKVAEYILDKSNNKTVNKILFLSGDNNPDYLRCLTLHGFKTIFGELCHDYPCITHLYKISNYDYSKLYGKGITYTNLLDKKLHNDDFDKTITQDIINKKYDLIIYGSYHRGTPFLDLVSNYYHPSKVIFLCGQDIGGCCHNSHIELLDKGFTVFVREL
;
A
#
# COMPACT_ATOMS: atom_id res chain seq x y z
N MET A 1 -28.41 26.74 -69.85
CA MET A 1 -28.05 25.34 -69.53
C MET A 1 -27.16 25.36 -68.28
N LYS A 2 -27.75 25.21 -67.08
CA LYS A 2 -27.06 25.44 -65.80
C LYS A 2 -26.22 24.23 -65.38
N PHE A 3 -24.96 24.49 -65.04
CA PHE A 3 -23.97 23.57 -64.47
C PHE A 3 -24.53 22.76 -63.29
N ARG A 4 -24.84 21.47 -63.49
CA ARG A 4 -25.27 20.55 -62.40
C ARG A 4 -24.38 19.32 -62.21
N PHE A 5 -23.26 19.20 -62.93
CA PHE A 5 -22.44 17.99 -62.97
C PHE A 5 -21.11 18.01 -62.20
N LYS A 6 -20.88 18.98 -61.30
CA LYS A 6 -19.61 19.06 -60.51
C LYS A 6 -19.73 18.80 -59.00
N ASN A 7 -20.93 18.83 -58.40
CA ASN A 7 -21.07 18.73 -56.93
C ASN A 7 -21.09 17.30 -56.37
N GLU A 8 -21.65 16.31 -57.10
CA GLU A 8 -21.70 14.92 -56.60
C GLU A 8 -20.32 14.25 -56.53
N ASN A 9 -19.44 14.54 -57.50
CA ASN A 9 -18.08 14.00 -57.50
C ASN A 9 -17.22 14.58 -56.36
N VAL A 10 -17.41 15.86 -56.03
CA VAL A 10 -16.69 16.51 -54.92
C VAL A 10 -17.15 15.94 -53.58
N ASN A 11 -18.45 15.75 -53.38
CA ASN A 11 -18.98 15.15 -52.15
C ASN A 11 -18.54 13.69 -51.96
N ASN A 12 -18.50 12.89 -53.03
CA ASN A 12 -17.97 11.52 -52.97
C ASN A 12 -16.46 11.46 -52.66
N LEU A 13 -15.68 12.40 -53.19
CA LEU A 13 -14.26 12.53 -52.88
C LEU A 13 -14.01 12.95 -51.42
N ILE A 14 -14.83 13.87 -50.90
CA ILE A 14 -14.78 14.31 -49.49
C ILE A 14 -15.15 13.15 -48.56
N ASN A 15 -16.20 12.38 -48.87
CA ASN A 15 -16.61 11.21 -48.08
C ASN A 15 -15.52 10.13 -48.05
N LYS A 16 -14.95 9.77 -49.21
CA LYS A 16 -13.81 8.83 -49.27
C LYS A 16 -12.60 9.31 -48.48
N ARG A 17 -12.30 10.61 -48.50
CA ARG A 17 -11.20 11.19 -47.73
C ARG A 17 -11.48 11.09 -46.22
N ASN A 18 -12.70 11.37 -45.78
CA ASN A 18 -13.11 11.26 -44.38
C ASN A 18 -13.07 9.81 -43.89
N ASP A 19 -13.52 8.85 -44.70
CA ASP A 19 -13.44 7.42 -44.39
C ASP A 19 -11.99 6.94 -44.25
N ASN A 20 -11.11 7.39 -45.14
CA ASN A 20 -9.68 7.08 -45.05
C ASN A 20 -9.02 7.67 -43.80
N ILE A 21 -9.36 8.91 -43.42
CA ILE A 21 -8.87 9.55 -42.19
C ILE A 21 -9.35 8.77 -40.95
N LYS A 22 -10.64 8.38 -40.93
CA LYS A 22 -11.20 7.58 -39.83
C LYS A 22 -10.48 6.24 -39.69
N LYS A 23 -10.29 5.52 -40.80
CA LYS A 23 -9.56 4.24 -40.83
C LYS A 23 -8.11 4.38 -40.36
N TYR A 24 -7.44 5.47 -40.75
CA TYR A 24 -6.07 5.76 -40.30
C TYR A 24 -6.02 6.03 -38.79
N ASN A 25 -6.96 6.82 -38.25
CA ASN A 25 -7.05 7.08 -36.81
C ASN A 25 -7.34 5.81 -36.00
N ASP A 26 -8.19 4.92 -36.51
CA ASP A 26 -8.48 3.63 -35.87
C ASP A 26 -7.23 2.73 -35.82
N ILE A 27 -6.41 2.72 -36.88
CA ILE A 27 -5.14 1.99 -36.91
C ILE A 27 -4.16 2.55 -35.87
N ILE A 28 -4.01 3.88 -35.80
CA ILE A 28 -3.15 4.53 -34.80
C ILE A 28 -3.63 4.19 -33.38
N LYS A 29 -4.93 4.26 -33.13
CA LYS A 29 -5.51 3.95 -31.82
C LYS A 29 -5.20 2.51 -31.42
N LYS A 30 -5.44 1.56 -32.33
CA LYS A 30 -5.16 0.13 -32.10
C LYS A 30 -3.68 -0.13 -31.85
N HIS A 31 -2.79 0.47 -32.65
CA HIS A 31 -1.35 0.36 -32.45
C HIS A 31 -0.92 0.90 -31.07
N ASN A 32 -1.45 2.06 -30.67
CA ASN A 32 -1.17 2.64 -29.36
C ASN A 32 -1.67 1.77 -28.20
N GLU A 33 -2.83 1.13 -28.34
CA GLU A 33 -3.36 0.15 -27.37
C GLU A 33 -2.45 -1.09 -27.29
N GLU A 34 -2.03 -1.65 -28.42
CA GLU A 34 -1.11 -2.80 -28.46
C GLU A 34 0.26 -2.48 -27.82
N VAL A 35 0.80 -1.28 -28.08
CA VAL A 35 2.05 -0.80 -27.46
C VAL A 35 1.88 -0.63 -25.96
N LYS A 36 0.74 -0.10 -25.48
CA LYS A 36 0.43 0.01 -24.05
C LYS A 36 0.34 -1.36 -23.38
N GLU A 37 -0.37 -2.31 -23.99
CA GLU A 37 -0.50 -3.67 -23.46
C GLU A 37 0.83 -4.43 -23.47
N ARG A 38 1.71 -4.18 -24.44
CA ARG A 38 3.07 -4.72 -24.45
C ARG A 38 3.91 -4.15 -23.31
N LYS A 39 3.96 -2.82 -23.16
CA LYS A 39 4.68 -2.16 -22.06
C LYS A 39 4.20 -2.60 -20.69
N LYS A 40 2.88 -2.77 -20.54
CA LYS A 40 2.26 -3.28 -19.31
C LYS A 40 2.72 -4.71 -19.00
N ARG A 41 2.75 -5.59 -20.00
CA ARG A 41 3.30 -6.95 -19.84
C ARG A 41 4.78 -6.93 -19.47
N ASP A 42 5.60 -6.15 -20.17
CA ASP A 42 7.04 -6.05 -19.91
C ASP A 42 7.33 -5.54 -18.48
N LEU A 43 6.50 -4.61 -17.98
CA LEU A 43 6.57 -4.13 -16.60
C LEU A 43 6.35 -5.27 -15.58
N TYR A 44 5.32 -6.11 -15.75
CA TYR A 44 4.99 -7.19 -14.83
C TYR A 44 6.09 -8.26 -14.66
N PHE A 45 7.00 -8.37 -15.63
CA PHE A 45 8.11 -9.32 -15.60
C PHE A 45 9.46 -8.67 -15.33
N HIS A 46 9.49 -7.38 -14.99
CA HIS A 46 10.74 -6.69 -14.74
C HIS A 46 11.40 -7.21 -13.45
N LYS A 47 12.64 -7.69 -13.53
CA LYS A 47 13.38 -8.32 -12.42
C LYS A 47 13.59 -7.45 -11.17
N ASN A 48 13.45 -6.13 -11.30
CA ASN A 48 13.59 -5.16 -10.20
C ASN A 48 12.25 -4.56 -9.75
N LEU A 49 11.12 -5.10 -10.23
CA LEU A 49 9.79 -4.68 -9.83
C LEU A 49 9.19 -5.73 -8.89
N TYR A 50 8.74 -5.29 -7.73
CA TYR A 50 8.18 -6.18 -6.72
C TYR A 50 6.84 -5.67 -6.19
N PRO A 51 5.90 -6.56 -5.88
CA PRO A 51 4.71 -6.15 -5.14
C PRO A 51 5.09 -5.81 -3.69
N ILE A 52 4.34 -4.92 -3.09
CA ILE A 52 4.39 -4.62 -1.65
C ILE A 52 2.97 -4.39 -1.16
N ASN A 53 2.74 -4.49 0.14
CA ASN A 53 1.47 -4.09 0.72
C ASN A 53 1.72 -3.18 1.93
N PHE A 54 0.66 -2.65 2.52
CA PHE A 54 0.72 -2.12 3.88
C PHE A 54 1.11 -3.21 4.89
N SER A 55 1.30 -2.77 6.13
CA SER A 55 1.67 -3.61 7.27
C SER A 55 1.10 -3.04 8.56
N ILE A 56 1.36 -3.68 9.68
CA ILE A 56 0.96 -3.16 10.99
C ILE A 56 2.10 -3.25 12.01
N PRO A 57 2.29 -2.29 12.93
CA PRO A 57 3.28 -2.44 13.98
C PRO A 57 3.00 -3.67 14.84
N LYS A 58 4.03 -4.45 15.16
CA LYS A 58 3.89 -5.67 15.98
C LYS A 58 3.20 -5.40 17.32
N SER A 59 3.44 -4.23 17.91
CA SER A 59 2.82 -3.78 19.17
C SER A 59 1.31 -3.55 19.09
N LYS A 60 0.71 -3.53 17.90
CA LYS A 60 -0.73 -3.36 17.69
C LYS A 60 -1.46 -4.70 17.49
N ILE A 61 -0.74 -5.82 17.45
CA ILE A 61 -1.33 -7.16 17.27
C ILE A 61 -1.58 -7.77 18.66
N ILE A 62 -2.85 -8.01 18.97
CA ILE A 62 -3.26 -8.52 20.29
C ILE A 62 -3.18 -10.04 20.38
N ASP A 63 -3.13 -10.57 21.60
CA ASP A 63 -3.30 -11.99 21.88
C ASP A 63 -4.77 -12.36 22.08
N ILE A 64 -5.17 -13.55 21.62
CA ILE A 64 -6.57 -14.01 21.66
C ILE A 64 -7.07 -14.29 23.08
N ASN A 65 -6.16 -14.64 24.01
CA ASN A 65 -6.48 -15.19 25.32
C ASN A 65 -7.24 -14.23 26.25
N GLU A 66 -7.34 -12.94 25.90
CA GLU A 66 -7.93 -11.90 26.74
C GLU A 66 -9.24 -11.32 26.17
N ILE A 67 -9.86 -11.98 25.19
CA ILE A 67 -10.93 -11.36 24.39
C ILE A 67 -12.24 -12.12 24.49
N LYS A 68 -13.28 -11.44 24.99
CA LYS A 68 -14.66 -11.91 24.90
C LYS A 68 -15.35 -11.30 23.67
N LYS A 69 -15.78 -12.16 22.75
CA LYS A 69 -16.63 -11.76 21.61
C LYS A 69 -18.06 -11.47 22.08
N THR A 70 -18.60 -10.33 21.67
CA THR A 70 -19.96 -9.88 21.99
C THR A 70 -20.78 -9.53 20.76
N LYS A 71 -20.18 -9.52 19.57
CA LYS A 71 -20.84 -9.29 18.29
C LYS A 71 -20.44 -10.36 17.28
N LEU A 72 -21.39 -10.76 16.44
CA LEU A 72 -21.06 -11.59 15.28
C LEU A 72 -20.30 -10.74 14.24
N LEU A 73 -20.88 -9.61 13.84
CA LEU A 73 -20.30 -8.68 12.86
C LEU A 73 -20.05 -7.31 13.50
N SER A 74 -18.91 -6.71 13.18
CA SER A 74 -18.58 -5.34 13.55
C SER A 74 -19.58 -4.32 13.00
N SER A 75 -19.87 -3.30 13.80
CA SER A 75 -20.72 -2.18 13.41
C SER A 75 -20.01 -1.18 12.49
N LEU A 76 -18.69 -1.32 12.29
CA LEU A 76 -17.92 -0.50 11.36
C LEU A 76 -18.15 -0.98 9.93
N ILE A 77 -18.85 -0.18 9.13
CA ILE A 77 -19.18 -0.51 7.74
C ILE A 77 -18.38 0.39 6.80
N PRO A 78 -17.44 -0.16 6.01
CA PRO A 78 -16.72 0.57 4.98
C PRO A 78 -17.64 1.33 4.03
N GLY A 79 -17.32 2.61 3.77
CA GLY A 79 -18.10 3.48 2.90
C GLY A 79 -19.27 4.18 3.59
N ILE A 80 -19.69 3.76 4.78
CA ILE A 80 -20.74 4.42 5.55
C ILE A 80 -20.12 5.27 6.65
N GLN A 81 -19.95 6.57 6.37
CA GLN A 81 -19.25 7.50 7.27
C GLN A 81 -19.87 7.57 8.68
N SER A 82 -21.19 7.45 8.79
CA SER A 82 -21.90 7.48 10.09
C SER A 82 -21.52 6.34 11.03
N THR A 83 -20.88 5.27 10.55
CA THR A 83 -20.37 4.18 11.39
C THR A 83 -19.00 4.47 12.01
N TYR A 84 -18.26 5.45 11.50
CA TYR A 84 -16.91 5.82 11.97
C TYR A 84 -16.97 6.83 13.12
N ILE A 85 -17.64 6.45 14.20
CA ILE A 85 -17.93 7.32 15.35
C ILE A 85 -16.77 7.46 16.35
N TYR A 86 -15.76 6.59 16.27
CA TYR A 86 -14.68 6.53 17.25
C TYR A 86 -13.66 7.66 17.06
N ASN A 87 -13.21 8.26 18.16
CA ASN A 87 -12.28 9.39 18.16
C ASN A 87 -10.86 9.03 18.61
N ASN A 88 -10.65 7.82 19.13
CA ASN A 88 -9.36 7.32 19.54
C ASN A 88 -9.14 5.89 19.02
N GLU A 89 -7.87 5.47 18.96
CA GLU A 89 -7.47 4.16 18.46
C GLU A 89 -8.01 3.01 19.31
N SER A 90 -8.04 3.16 20.64
CA SER A 90 -8.48 2.10 21.55
C SER A 90 -9.92 1.70 21.28
N ASP A 91 -10.84 2.67 21.24
CA ASP A 91 -12.26 2.39 21.00
C ASP A 91 -12.51 1.82 19.60
N TYR A 92 -11.77 2.34 18.60
CA TYR A 92 -11.84 1.84 17.22
C TYR A 92 -11.39 0.37 17.13
N TYR A 93 -10.30 0.01 17.81
CA TYR A 93 -9.81 -1.36 17.89
C TYR A 93 -10.74 -2.26 18.69
N ASP A 94 -11.27 -1.79 19.82
CA ASP A 94 -12.16 -2.55 20.68
C ASP A 94 -13.44 -2.97 19.96
N GLU A 95 -13.91 -2.20 18.98
CA GLU A 95 -15.02 -2.59 18.12
C GLU A 95 -14.72 -3.85 17.30
N TYR A 96 -13.50 -3.97 16.76
CA TYR A 96 -13.05 -5.21 16.10
C TYR A 96 -12.82 -6.33 17.11
N LYS A 97 -12.21 -6.05 18.27
CA LYS A 97 -11.97 -7.07 19.31
C LYS A 97 -13.25 -7.73 19.77
N LYS A 98 -14.33 -6.98 19.93
CA LYS A 98 -15.65 -7.47 20.34
C LYS A 98 -16.36 -8.28 19.26
N SER A 99 -15.92 -8.24 18.01
CA SER A 99 -16.60 -8.84 16.87
C SER A 99 -15.86 -10.08 16.35
N PHE A 100 -16.60 -11.14 15.98
CA PHE A 100 -16.00 -12.28 15.28
C PHE A 100 -15.57 -11.90 13.87
N PHE A 101 -16.44 -11.20 13.14
CA PHE A 101 -16.23 -10.78 11.76
C PHE A 101 -16.26 -9.26 11.62
N ALA A 102 -15.58 -8.73 10.61
CA ALA A 102 -15.67 -7.33 10.23
C ALA A 102 -15.63 -7.17 8.71
N THR A 103 -16.51 -6.33 8.17
CA THR A 103 -16.56 -6.08 6.73
C THR A 103 -15.37 -5.21 6.32
N THR A 104 -14.69 -5.61 5.24
CA THR A 104 -13.70 -4.78 4.55
C THR A 104 -13.89 -4.87 3.05
N ILE A 105 -13.43 -3.87 2.32
CA ILE A 105 -13.64 -3.75 0.87
C ILE A 105 -12.44 -3.09 0.20
N LYS A 106 -12.35 -3.27 -1.12
CA LYS A 106 -11.61 -2.37 -2.01
C LYS A 106 -12.21 -0.96 -1.92
N LYS A 107 -11.37 0.06 -1.75
CA LYS A 107 -11.74 1.48 -1.85
C LYS A 107 -11.21 2.06 -3.16
N ALA A 108 -10.37 3.09 -3.08
CA ALA A 108 -9.65 3.61 -4.23
C ALA A 108 -8.61 2.61 -4.76
N GLY A 109 -8.01 1.82 -3.86
CA GLY A 109 -7.20 0.63 -4.14
C GLY A 109 -7.74 -0.61 -3.43
N TRP A 110 -7.19 -1.77 -3.78
CA TRP A 110 -7.47 -3.04 -3.11
C TRP A 110 -6.90 -3.10 -1.70
N ASP A 111 -5.68 -2.58 -1.53
CA ASP A 111 -4.99 -2.59 -0.26
C ASP A 111 -5.48 -1.46 0.64
N CYS A 112 -5.96 -1.79 1.84
CA CYS A 112 -6.47 -0.84 2.82
C CYS A 112 -5.94 -1.19 4.19
N LEU A 113 -5.52 -0.18 4.96
CA LEU A 113 -5.00 -0.40 6.32
C LEU A 113 -5.99 -1.16 7.23
N ARG A 114 -7.30 -0.99 7.00
CA ARG A 114 -8.36 -1.72 7.68
C ARG A 114 -8.20 -3.24 7.66
N HIS A 115 -7.71 -3.82 6.57
CA HIS A 115 -7.51 -5.26 6.46
C HIS A 115 -6.62 -5.76 7.60
N TYR A 116 -5.55 -5.01 7.87
CA TYR A 116 -4.56 -5.29 8.91
C TYR A 116 -5.08 -4.98 10.30
N GLU A 117 -5.82 -3.87 10.46
CA GLU A 117 -6.45 -3.51 11.73
C GLU A 117 -7.44 -4.58 12.19
N ILE A 118 -8.22 -5.16 11.28
CA ILE A 118 -9.16 -6.26 11.57
C ILE A 118 -8.38 -7.50 12.02
N MET A 119 -7.43 -7.98 11.22
CA MET A 119 -6.66 -9.20 11.52
C MET A 119 -5.85 -9.06 12.81
N ALA A 120 -5.29 -7.87 13.08
CA ALA A 120 -4.50 -7.60 14.27
C ALA A 120 -5.34 -7.49 15.56
N ASN A 121 -6.64 -7.28 15.45
CA ASN A 121 -7.57 -7.21 16.57
C ASN A 121 -8.39 -8.49 16.76
N ALA A 122 -7.79 -9.64 16.41
CA ALA A 122 -8.39 -10.96 16.57
C ALA A 122 -9.77 -11.08 15.90
N CYS A 123 -9.97 -10.42 14.75
CA CYS A 123 -11.23 -10.37 14.03
C CYS A 123 -11.05 -10.92 12.61
N ILE A 124 -12.05 -11.64 12.11
CA ILE A 124 -12.02 -12.29 10.79
C ILE A 124 -12.48 -11.26 9.74
N PRO A 125 -11.63 -10.93 8.74
CA PRO A 125 -12.05 -10.06 7.66
C PRO A 125 -13.07 -10.75 6.77
N TYR A 126 -14.21 -10.11 6.57
CA TYR A 126 -15.17 -10.42 5.51
C TYR A 126 -14.94 -9.47 4.34
N PHE A 127 -14.33 -9.98 3.26
CA PHE A 127 -13.99 -9.21 2.06
C PHE A 127 -14.60 -9.88 0.83
N GLN A 128 -15.82 -9.48 0.49
CA GLN A 128 -16.51 -9.95 -0.71
C GLN A 128 -15.67 -9.72 -1.97
N ASN A 129 -15.66 -10.72 -2.86
CA ASN A 129 -14.98 -10.68 -4.16
C ASN A 129 -13.46 -10.52 -4.09
N ILE A 130 -12.81 -10.95 -2.99
CA ILE A 130 -11.35 -10.93 -2.84
C ILE A 130 -10.62 -11.74 -3.93
N GLU A 131 -11.28 -12.76 -4.49
CA GLU A 131 -10.82 -13.56 -5.62
C GLU A 131 -10.59 -12.75 -6.90
N ASN A 132 -11.23 -11.58 -7.03
CA ASN A 132 -11.04 -10.65 -8.14
C ASN A 132 -9.83 -9.72 -7.94
N CYS A 133 -9.15 -9.81 -6.78
CA CYS A 133 -7.94 -9.04 -6.53
C CYS A 133 -6.81 -9.52 -7.46
N PRO A 134 -6.14 -8.61 -8.21
CA PRO A 134 -5.01 -8.97 -9.05
C PRO A 134 -3.95 -9.75 -8.28
N ILE A 135 -3.30 -10.72 -8.95
CA ILE A 135 -2.37 -11.65 -8.29
C ILE A 135 -1.23 -10.91 -7.57
N ASN A 136 -0.69 -9.86 -8.18
CA ASN A 136 0.41 -9.05 -7.66
C ASN A 136 -0.03 -7.87 -6.77
N THR A 137 -1.33 -7.63 -6.65
CA THR A 137 -1.87 -6.65 -5.70
C THR A 137 -2.20 -7.36 -4.39
N MET A 138 -1.91 -6.74 -3.24
CA MET A 138 -2.03 -7.40 -1.92
C MET A 138 -1.29 -8.76 -1.88
N ALA A 139 -0.15 -8.90 -2.57
CA ALA A 139 0.52 -10.18 -2.80
C ALA A 139 0.96 -10.90 -1.51
N LEU A 140 1.32 -10.13 -0.47
CA LEU A 140 1.72 -10.68 0.83
C LEU A 140 0.53 -11.01 1.77
N LEU A 141 -0.69 -10.59 1.42
CA LEU A 141 -1.88 -10.77 2.25
C LEU A 141 -2.40 -12.21 2.12
N PRO A 142 -2.92 -12.87 3.19
CA PRO A 142 -3.35 -14.26 3.10
C PRO A 142 -4.74 -14.38 2.44
N LYS A 143 -4.83 -14.11 1.13
CA LYS A 143 -6.11 -14.08 0.38
C LYS A 143 -6.91 -15.37 0.54
N ASN A 144 -6.25 -16.52 0.61
CA ASN A 144 -6.91 -17.81 0.83
C ASN A 144 -7.56 -17.90 2.22
N LEU A 145 -6.91 -17.40 3.29
CA LEU A 145 -7.53 -17.33 4.61
C LEU A 145 -8.71 -16.36 4.63
N ILE A 146 -8.66 -15.28 3.84
CA ILE A 146 -9.79 -14.35 3.69
C ILE A 146 -10.97 -15.05 2.99
N ILE A 147 -10.72 -15.89 1.98
CA ILE A 147 -11.76 -16.72 1.35
C ILE A 147 -12.36 -17.70 2.36
N GLU A 148 -11.54 -18.36 3.19
CA GLU A 148 -12.03 -19.20 4.30
C GLU A 148 -12.91 -18.37 5.26
N GLY A 149 -12.48 -17.16 5.61
CA GLY A 149 -13.23 -16.22 6.46
C GLY A 149 -14.57 -15.80 5.86
N ASN A 150 -14.62 -15.56 4.55
CA ASN A 150 -15.85 -15.28 3.84
C ASN A 150 -16.83 -16.43 3.93
N ASN A 151 -16.38 -17.65 3.63
CA ASN A 151 -17.23 -18.84 3.71
C ASN A 151 -17.76 -19.07 5.13
N LEU A 152 -16.92 -18.85 6.14
CA LEU A 152 -17.30 -18.98 7.54
C LEU A 152 -18.35 -17.93 7.95
N TYR A 153 -18.20 -16.69 7.50
CA TYR A 153 -19.21 -15.66 7.72
C TYR A 153 -20.53 -16.02 7.04
N GLU A 154 -20.51 -16.46 5.77
CA GLU A 154 -21.73 -16.86 5.05
C GLU A 154 -22.49 -17.99 5.75
N LYS A 155 -21.75 -18.93 6.37
CA LYS A 155 -22.31 -20.03 7.17
C LYS A 155 -23.06 -19.52 8.41
N TYR A 156 -22.55 -18.47 9.06
CA TYR A 156 -23.06 -18.00 10.37
C TYR A 156 -23.85 -16.70 10.34
N LYS A 157 -23.88 -15.96 9.23
CA LYS A 157 -24.48 -14.61 9.15
C LYS A 157 -25.95 -14.52 9.56
N ILE A 158 -26.69 -15.63 9.51
CA ILE A 158 -28.11 -15.69 9.89
C ILE A 158 -28.33 -15.85 11.40
N LYS A 159 -27.28 -16.18 12.16
CA LYS A 159 -27.34 -16.42 13.59
C LYS A 159 -27.05 -15.16 14.38
N ASN A 160 -27.60 -15.07 15.58
CA ASN A 160 -27.11 -14.17 16.61
C ASN A 160 -25.88 -14.78 17.31
N ILE A 161 -25.03 -13.95 17.90
CA ILE A 161 -23.83 -14.46 18.61
C ILE A 161 -24.19 -15.43 19.75
N ASN A 162 -25.32 -15.22 20.44
CA ASN A 162 -25.78 -16.07 21.53
C ASN A 162 -26.35 -17.42 21.05
N GLU A 163 -26.49 -17.62 19.74
CA GLU A 163 -26.99 -18.86 19.11
C GLU A 163 -25.86 -19.74 18.58
N LEU A 164 -24.61 -19.28 18.66
CA LEU A 164 -23.45 -20.08 18.29
C LEU A 164 -23.19 -21.17 19.33
N SER A 165 -22.99 -22.40 18.87
CA SER A 165 -22.50 -23.48 19.74
C SER A 165 -21.02 -23.28 20.08
N ASN A 166 -20.54 -24.01 21.09
CA ASN A 166 -19.11 -23.99 21.45
C ASN A 166 -18.23 -24.43 20.26
N ASP A 167 -18.63 -25.46 19.50
CA ASP A 167 -17.89 -25.92 18.33
C ASP A 167 -17.79 -24.84 17.23
N GLU A 168 -18.86 -24.06 17.04
CA GLU A 168 -18.89 -22.96 16.05
C GLU A 168 -18.02 -21.78 16.50
N ILE A 169 -18.01 -21.49 17.80
CA ILE A 169 -17.10 -20.52 18.42
C ILE A 169 -15.64 -20.96 18.25
N ASP A 170 -15.35 -22.25 18.48
CA ASP A 170 -14.01 -22.81 18.36
C ASP A 170 -13.52 -22.82 16.91
N GLU A 171 -14.40 -23.06 15.93
CA GLU A 171 -14.08 -22.92 14.50
C GLU A 171 -13.68 -21.48 14.17
N CYS A 172 -14.41 -20.49 14.69
CA CYS A 172 -14.07 -19.07 14.51
C CYS A 172 -12.75 -18.72 15.19
N ASN A 173 -12.54 -19.16 16.44
CA ASN A 173 -11.30 -18.90 17.19
C ASN A 173 -10.09 -19.54 16.52
N THR A 174 -10.25 -20.73 15.93
CA THR A 174 -9.19 -21.39 15.15
C THR A 174 -8.77 -20.54 13.96
N LEU A 175 -9.73 -19.98 13.21
CA LEU A 175 -9.42 -19.12 12.07
C LEU A 175 -8.82 -17.77 12.52
N ILE A 176 -9.32 -17.18 13.62
CA ILE A 176 -8.74 -15.98 14.24
C ILE A 176 -7.26 -16.23 14.58
N GLN A 177 -6.94 -17.37 15.19
CA GLN A 177 -5.56 -17.71 15.55
C GLN A 177 -4.66 -17.82 14.31
N LYS A 178 -5.17 -18.40 13.21
CA LYS A 178 -4.45 -18.43 11.93
C LYS A 178 -4.14 -17.02 11.42
N PHE A 179 -5.12 -16.11 11.46
CA PHE A 179 -4.92 -14.71 11.05
C PHE A 179 -3.91 -13.97 11.94
N LEU A 180 -4.01 -14.12 13.26
CA LEU A 180 -3.07 -13.50 14.20
C LEU A 180 -1.64 -13.98 13.96
N ASN A 181 -1.45 -15.30 13.83
CA ASN A 181 -0.14 -15.89 13.55
C ASN A 181 0.41 -15.39 12.21
N TYR A 182 -0.38 -15.48 11.14
CA TYR A 182 0.04 -15.01 9.81
C TYR A 182 0.42 -13.53 9.84
N THR A 183 -0.37 -12.69 10.52
CA THR A 183 -0.12 -11.25 10.62
C THR A 183 1.19 -10.96 11.33
N ARG A 184 1.50 -11.65 12.42
CA ARG A 184 2.77 -11.51 13.14
C ARG A 184 3.96 -11.95 12.30
N ASP A 185 3.80 -13.06 11.59
CA ASP A 185 4.90 -13.71 10.91
C ASP A 185 5.22 -13.08 9.56
N ASN A 186 4.26 -12.39 8.93
CA ASN A 186 4.40 -11.91 7.55
C ASN A 186 4.05 -10.43 7.35
N LEU A 187 3.14 -9.86 8.16
CA LEU A 187 2.52 -8.55 7.88
C LEU A 187 2.90 -7.46 8.88
N THR A 188 3.89 -7.70 9.75
CA THR A 188 4.40 -6.65 10.61
C THR A 188 5.22 -5.64 9.81
N THR A 189 5.33 -4.41 10.32
CA THR A 189 6.19 -3.38 9.72
C THR A 189 7.64 -3.84 9.56
N CYS A 190 8.18 -4.57 10.55
CA CYS A 190 9.51 -5.17 10.43
C CYS A 190 9.57 -6.23 9.32
N LYS A 191 8.55 -7.10 9.21
CA LYS A 191 8.53 -8.14 8.17
C LYS A 191 8.47 -7.56 6.76
N VAL A 192 7.73 -6.46 6.56
CA VAL A 192 7.73 -5.78 5.26
C VAL A 192 9.07 -5.08 4.98
N ALA A 193 9.74 -4.50 5.99
CA ALA A 193 11.08 -3.95 5.81
C ALA A 193 12.12 -5.04 5.47
N GLU A 194 12.08 -6.19 6.16
CA GLU A 194 12.89 -7.38 5.84
C GLU A 194 12.63 -7.89 4.42
N TYR A 195 11.37 -7.94 4.00
CA TYR A 195 10.97 -8.29 2.63
C TYR A 195 11.57 -7.33 1.60
N ILE A 196 11.55 -6.01 1.85
CA ILE A 196 12.16 -5.01 0.96
C ILE A 196 13.67 -5.29 0.81
N LEU A 197 14.37 -5.55 1.93
CA LEU A 197 15.80 -5.85 1.91
C LEU A 197 16.12 -7.18 1.21
N ASP A 198 15.29 -8.20 1.37
CA ASP A 198 15.42 -9.49 0.69
C ASP A 198 15.27 -9.34 -0.82
N LYS A 199 14.15 -8.77 -1.28
CA LYS A 199 13.86 -8.63 -2.71
C LYS A 199 14.80 -7.69 -3.44
N SER A 200 15.32 -6.68 -2.75
CA SER A 200 16.33 -5.76 -3.33
C SER A 200 17.77 -6.25 -3.21
N ASN A 201 18.02 -7.44 -2.64
CA ASN A 201 19.36 -7.97 -2.38
C ASN A 201 20.24 -7.02 -1.53
N ASN A 202 19.66 -6.46 -0.47
CA ASN A 202 20.28 -5.51 0.45
C ASN A 202 20.26 -5.97 1.91
N LYS A 203 20.23 -7.28 2.19
CA LYS A 203 20.20 -7.82 3.57
C LYS A 203 21.38 -7.41 4.46
N THR A 204 22.52 -7.05 3.88
CA THR A 204 23.76 -6.74 4.60
C THR A 204 23.98 -5.24 4.84
N VAL A 205 22.99 -4.39 4.54
CA VAL A 205 23.09 -2.95 4.77
C VAL A 205 23.05 -2.64 6.26
N ASN A 206 23.74 -1.58 6.67
CA ASN A 206 23.79 -1.15 8.07
C ASN A 206 23.20 0.26 8.24
N LYS A 207 23.49 1.18 7.32
CA LYS A 207 23.02 2.57 7.36
C LYS A 207 22.06 2.88 6.22
N ILE A 208 20.90 3.43 6.55
CA ILE A 208 19.83 3.72 5.60
C ILE A 208 19.50 5.20 5.65
N LEU A 209 19.33 5.81 4.48
CA LEU A 209 18.68 7.12 4.34
C LEU A 209 17.30 6.93 3.72
N PHE A 210 16.28 7.34 4.44
CA PHE A 210 14.88 7.22 4.05
C PHE A 210 14.36 8.61 3.66
N LEU A 211 14.23 8.85 2.35
CA LEU A 211 13.88 10.14 1.77
C LEU A 211 12.37 10.26 1.50
N SER A 212 11.84 11.45 1.79
CA SER A 212 10.46 11.83 1.53
C SER A 212 10.39 13.21 0.89
N GLY A 213 9.62 13.38 -0.18
CA GLY A 213 9.40 14.71 -0.76
C GLY A 213 8.38 15.55 0.02
N ASP A 214 7.29 14.92 0.44
CA ASP A 214 6.21 15.51 1.23
C ASP A 214 6.02 14.75 2.55
N ASN A 215 5.56 15.49 3.57
CA ASN A 215 5.43 15.01 4.94
C ASN A 215 3.99 14.69 5.34
N ASN A 216 3.00 14.90 4.46
CA ASN A 216 1.62 14.53 4.77
C ASN A 216 1.50 13.01 4.93
N PRO A 217 0.58 12.52 5.79
CA PRO A 217 0.39 11.10 6.01
C PRO A 217 0.31 10.25 4.74
N ASP A 218 1.07 9.15 4.74
CA ASP A 218 1.02 8.12 3.71
C ASP A 218 1.26 6.78 4.38
N TYR A 219 0.28 5.87 4.32
CA TYR A 219 0.37 4.61 5.05
C TYR A 219 1.59 3.78 4.64
N LEU A 220 1.89 3.66 3.34
CA LEU A 220 3.01 2.83 2.90
C LEU A 220 4.33 3.39 3.44
N ARG A 221 4.60 4.68 3.23
CA ARG A 221 5.78 5.37 3.72
C ARG A 221 5.89 5.29 5.24
N CYS A 222 4.82 5.61 5.96
CA CYS A 222 4.82 5.67 7.42
C CYS A 222 5.09 4.30 8.04
N LEU A 223 4.43 3.26 7.56
CA LEU A 223 4.55 1.91 8.10
C LEU A 223 5.89 1.24 7.70
N THR A 224 6.38 1.48 6.50
CA THR A 224 7.71 1.00 6.09
C THR A 224 8.84 1.72 6.83
N LEU A 225 8.76 3.05 6.97
CA LEU A 225 9.71 3.82 7.77
C LEU A 225 9.72 3.35 9.23
N HIS A 226 8.55 3.13 9.83
CA HIS A 226 8.46 2.53 11.15
C HIS A 226 9.19 1.19 11.24
N GLY A 227 9.01 0.30 10.24
CA GLY A 227 9.69 -0.99 10.17
C GLY A 227 11.22 -0.84 10.15
N PHE A 228 11.74 0.00 9.26
CA PHE A 228 13.17 0.26 9.17
C PHE A 228 13.73 0.89 10.45
N LYS A 229 13.05 1.87 11.04
CA LYS A 229 13.46 2.48 12.32
C LYS A 229 13.42 1.48 13.48
N THR A 230 12.50 0.52 13.46
CA THR A 230 12.44 -0.53 14.48
C THR A 230 13.63 -1.50 14.38
N ILE A 231 14.07 -1.82 13.16
CA ILE A 231 15.19 -2.75 12.92
C ILE A 231 16.54 -2.06 13.12
N PHE A 232 16.72 -0.85 12.57
CA PHE A 232 18.01 -0.18 12.48
C PHE A 232 18.21 0.94 13.52
N GLY A 233 17.15 1.33 14.24
CA GLY A 233 17.21 2.43 15.20
C GLY A 233 17.73 3.73 14.56
N GLU A 234 18.75 4.32 15.19
CA GLU A 234 19.41 5.55 14.74
C GLU A 234 20.21 5.39 13.43
N LEU A 235 20.49 4.16 12.99
CA LEU A 235 21.17 3.90 11.71
C LEU A 235 20.25 4.02 10.49
N CYS A 236 18.94 4.15 10.70
CA CYS A 236 18.00 4.57 9.65
C CYS A 236 17.65 6.03 9.88
N HIS A 237 18.18 6.95 9.08
CA HIS A 237 17.83 8.37 9.14
C HIS A 237 16.71 8.69 8.15
N ASP A 238 15.67 9.40 8.57
CA ASP A 238 14.60 9.88 7.70
C ASP A 238 14.77 11.37 7.43
N TYR A 239 14.69 11.77 6.16
CA TYR A 239 14.78 13.17 5.78
C TYR A 239 13.74 13.57 4.72
N PRO A 240 13.03 14.70 4.95
CA PRO A 240 12.91 15.39 6.23
C PRO A 240 12.19 14.50 7.27
N CYS A 241 12.26 14.88 8.54
CA CYS A 241 11.61 14.14 9.63
C CYS A 241 10.10 13.96 9.40
N ILE A 242 9.61 12.71 9.43
CA ILE A 242 8.16 12.42 9.40
C ILE A 242 7.59 12.53 10.82
N THR A 243 7.40 13.77 11.27
CA THR A 243 7.12 14.14 12.66
C THR A 243 5.98 13.35 13.32
N HIS A 244 4.88 13.09 12.61
CA HIS A 244 3.72 12.39 13.15
C HIS A 244 3.96 10.90 13.48
N LEU A 245 5.08 10.31 13.05
CA LEU A 245 5.50 8.98 13.50
C LEU A 245 6.09 8.99 14.92
N TYR A 246 6.63 10.13 15.35
CA TYR A 246 7.38 10.25 16.58
C TYR A 246 6.49 10.65 17.75
N LYS A 247 6.88 10.23 18.95
CA LYS A 247 6.27 10.61 20.21
C LYS A 247 6.64 12.06 20.54
N ILE A 248 5.81 12.99 20.07
CA ILE A 248 5.97 14.43 20.28
C ILE A 248 4.88 14.93 21.25
N SER A 249 5.26 15.77 22.21
CA SER A 249 4.32 16.43 23.11
C SER A 249 3.41 17.41 22.35
N ASN A 250 2.13 17.45 22.73
CA ASN A 250 1.13 18.39 22.19
C ASN A 250 0.85 18.29 20.67
N TYR A 251 1.23 17.19 20.02
CA TYR A 251 0.85 16.97 18.63
C TYR A 251 -0.60 16.48 18.53
N ASP A 252 -1.44 17.17 17.74
CA ASP A 252 -2.83 16.80 17.52
C ASP A 252 -2.96 15.79 16.36
N TYR A 253 -2.86 14.50 16.69
CA TYR A 253 -2.97 13.41 15.72
C TYR A 253 -4.37 13.27 15.11
N SER A 254 -5.41 13.81 15.76
CA SER A 254 -6.81 13.64 15.34
C SER A 254 -7.13 14.32 14.01
N LYS A 255 -6.33 15.33 13.63
CA LYS A 255 -6.43 16.06 12.36
C LYS A 255 -5.83 15.33 11.17
N LEU A 256 -5.05 14.27 11.42
CA LEU A 256 -4.44 13.48 10.35
C LEU A 256 -5.48 12.60 9.67
N TYR A 257 -5.18 12.18 8.45
CA TYR A 257 -6.03 11.23 7.74
C TYR A 257 -6.23 9.96 8.58
N GLY A 258 -7.47 9.50 8.69
CA GLY A 258 -7.84 8.39 9.57
C GLY A 258 -7.62 8.68 11.07
N LYS A 259 -7.62 9.95 11.48
CA LYS A 259 -7.36 10.40 12.87
C LYS A 259 -6.02 9.93 13.44
N GLY A 260 -5.05 9.62 12.57
CA GLY A 260 -3.74 9.10 12.99
C GLY A 260 -3.73 7.68 13.55
N ILE A 261 -4.87 6.97 13.50
CA ILE A 261 -5.01 5.61 14.03
C ILE A 261 -3.98 4.67 13.39
N THR A 262 -3.39 3.79 14.18
CA THR A 262 -2.42 2.74 13.80
C THR A 262 -1.01 3.21 13.48
N TYR A 263 -0.83 4.29 12.72
CA TYR A 263 0.47 4.65 12.14
C TYR A 263 1.21 5.80 12.83
N THR A 264 0.63 6.44 13.85
CA THR A 264 1.24 7.62 14.51
C THR A 264 1.75 7.31 15.91
N ASN A 265 2.61 8.20 16.44
CA ASN A 265 3.08 8.14 17.83
C ASN A 265 3.79 6.81 18.18
N LEU A 266 4.52 6.23 17.23
CA LEU A 266 5.13 4.90 17.34
C LEU A 266 6.61 4.96 17.74
N LEU A 267 7.34 5.98 17.28
CA LEU A 267 8.80 6.09 17.40
C LEU A 267 9.22 7.04 18.53
N ASP A 268 10.32 6.74 19.21
CA ASP A 268 10.95 7.69 20.15
C ASP A 268 11.65 8.81 19.36
N LYS A 269 11.53 10.07 19.78
CA LYS A 269 12.17 11.22 19.11
C LYS A 269 13.68 11.07 19.03
N LYS A 270 14.34 10.36 19.96
CA LYS A 270 15.80 10.10 19.90
C LYS A 270 16.24 9.34 18.64
N LEU A 271 15.32 8.62 17.98
CA LEU A 271 15.62 7.88 16.76
C LEU A 271 15.80 8.79 15.54
N HIS A 272 15.62 10.10 15.68
CA HIS A 272 15.87 11.08 14.63
C HIS A 272 16.89 12.12 15.13
N ASN A 273 17.93 12.36 14.33
CA ASN A 273 19.00 13.29 14.66
C ASN A 273 18.92 14.56 13.79
N ASP A 274 18.47 15.67 14.37
CA ASP A 274 18.30 16.95 13.68
C ASP A 274 19.65 17.55 13.17
N ASP A 275 20.81 17.10 13.66
CA ASP A 275 22.12 17.55 13.13
C ASP A 275 22.47 16.88 11.80
N PHE A 276 21.97 15.67 11.55
CA PHE A 276 22.17 14.99 10.27
C PHE A 276 21.42 15.72 9.14
N ASP A 277 20.30 16.36 9.45
CA ASP A 277 19.51 17.15 8.49
C ASP A 277 20.32 18.30 7.88
N LYS A 278 21.28 18.86 8.61
CA LYS A 278 22.13 19.96 8.16
C LYS A 278 23.20 19.51 7.16
N THR A 279 23.46 18.21 7.06
CA THR A 279 24.59 17.64 6.31
C THR A 279 24.17 16.66 5.21
N ILE A 280 22.86 16.47 4.97
CA ILE A 280 22.31 15.46 4.03
C ILE A 280 23.00 15.46 2.67
N THR A 281 23.18 16.63 2.04
CA THR A 281 23.86 16.73 0.73
C THR A 281 25.29 16.17 0.80
N GLN A 282 26.05 16.55 1.82
CA GLN A 282 27.44 16.10 1.98
C GLN A 282 27.49 14.62 2.36
N ASP A 283 26.56 14.15 3.18
CA ASP A 283 26.43 12.75 3.58
C ASP A 283 26.10 11.84 2.36
N ILE A 284 25.27 12.31 1.43
CA ILE A 284 25.00 11.63 0.16
C ILE A 284 26.28 11.58 -0.70
N ILE A 285 26.96 12.72 -0.90
CA ILE A 285 28.21 12.79 -1.69
C ILE A 285 29.28 11.85 -1.11
N ASN A 286 29.42 11.83 0.20
CA ASN A 286 30.39 11.01 0.93
C ASN A 286 29.98 9.53 1.05
N LYS A 287 28.84 9.14 0.48
CA LYS A 287 28.28 7.78 0.57
C LYS A 287 28.19 7.24 2.00
N LYS A 288 27.72 8.08 2.93
CA LYS A 288 27.58 7.72 4.37
C LYS A 288 26.57 6.59 4.61
N TYR A 289 25.61 6.43 3.70
CA TYR A 289 24.56 5.42 3.78
C TYR A 289 24.86 4.26 2.83
N ASP A 290 24.43 3.06 3.19
CA ASP A 290 24.56 1.86 2.35
C ASP A 290 23.39 1.71 1.38
N LEU A 291 22.25 2.32 1.72
CA LEU A 291 20.98 2.22 1.00
C LEU A 291 20.18 3.51 1.10
N ILE A 292 19.64 3.94 -0.04
CA ILE A 292 18.71 5.08 -0.13
C ILE A 292 17.31 4.55 -0.45
N ILE A 293 16.29 4.99 0.29
CA ILE A 293 14.90 4.57 0.08
C ILE A 293 14.03 5.81 -0.10
N TYR A 294 13.36 5.92 -1.24
CA TYR A 294 12.30 6.89 -1.47
C TYR A 294 10.95 6.30 -1.06
N GLY A 295 10.49 6.64 0.14
CA GLY A 295 9.34 5.98 0.77
C GLY A 295 7.98 6.30 0.14
N SER A 296 7.91 7.35 -0.69
CA SER A 296 6.72 7.71 -1.47
C SER A 296 7.13 8.59 -2.65
N TYR A 297 7.67 7.98 -3.70
CA TYR A 297 8.35 8.74 -4.75
C TYR A 297 7.43 9.67 -5.55
N HIS A 298 6.14 9.35 -5.67
CA HIS A 298 5.16 10.22 -6.35
C HIS A 298 4.93 11.55 -5.64
N ARG A 299 5.30 11.64 -4.36
CA ARG A 299 5.22 12.87 -3.56
C ARG A 299 6.54 13.63 -3.52
N GLY A 300 7.50 13.24 -4.36
CA GLY A 300 8.78 13.90 -4.53
C GLY A 300 9.96 12.98 -4.23
N THR A 301 11.04 13.21 -4.98
CA THR A 301 12.30 12.48 -4.91
C THR A 301 13.42 13.47 -4.64
N PRO A 302 13.52 14.02 -3.40
CA PRO A 302 14.54 15.02 -3.09
C PRO A 302 15.93 14.45 -3.35
N PHE A 303 16.83 15.30 -3.84
CA PHE A 303 18.21 14.96 -4.16
C PHE A 303 18.40 13.85 -5.21
N LEU A 304 17.38 13.51 -6.02
CA LEU A 304 17.49 12.39 -6.96
C LEU A 304 18.68 12.50 -7.92
N ASP A 305 18.95 13.70 -8.45
CA ASP A 305 20.11 13.92 -9.33
C ASP A 305 21.42 13.62 -8.59
N LEU A 306 21.53 14.08 -7.35
CA LEU A 306 22.70 13.83 -6.51
C LEU A 306 22.83 12.34 -6.17
N VAL A 307 21.77 11.70 -5.70
CA VAL A 307 21.74 10.27 -5.38
C VAL A 307 22.14 9.45 -6.61
N SER A 308 21.60 9.78 -7.78
CA SER A 308 21.91 9.07 -9.03
C SER A 308 23.36 9.23 -9.48
N ASN A 309 24.03 10.34 -9.12
CA ASN A 309 25.44 10.56 -9.44
C ASN A 309 26.40 9.77 -8.54
N TYR A 310 26.02 9.48 -7.29
CA TYR A 310 26.94 8.89 -6.30
C TYR A 310 26.60 7.43 -5.92
N TYR A 311 25.33 7.01 -6.02
CA TYR A 311 24.89 5.68 -5.64
C TYR A 311 24.63 4.81 -6.87
N HIS A 312 25.05 3.55 -6.78
CA HIS A 312 24.67 2.55 -7.79
C HIS A 312 23.15 2.30 -7.73
N PRO A 313 22.42 2.13 -8.86
CA PRO A 313 20.97 1.97 -8.86
C PRO A 313 20.43 0.84 -7.97
N SER A 314 21.20 -0.24 -7.78
CA SER A 314 20.83 -1.34 -6.86
C SER A 314 20.83 -0.95 -5.37
N LYS A 315 21.38 0.23 -5.03
CA LYS A 315 21.38 0.83 -3.69
C LYS A 315 20.35 1.93 -3.53
N VAL A 316 19.39 2.02 -4.46
CA VAL A 316 18.30 2.99 -4.40
C VAL A 316 16.97 2.28 -4.64
N ILE A 317 16.04 2.43 -3.71
CA ILE A 317 14.72 1.79 -3.71
C ILE A 317 13.63 2.86 -3.79
N PHE A 318 12.60 2.60 -4.60
CA PHE A 318 11.42 3.47 -4.73
C PHE A 318 10.16 2.72 -4.29
N LEU A 319 9.38 3.33 -3.39
CA LEU A 319 8.10 2.78 -2.95
C LEU A 319 6.94 3.55 -3.59
N CYS A 320 6.02 2.82 -4.22
CA CYS A 320 4.78 3.34 -4.77
C CYS A 320 3.59 2.90 -3.91
N GLY A 321 3.03 3.86 -3.17
CA GLY A 321 1.81 3.67 -2.39
C GLY A 321 0.53 4.09 -3.10
N GLN A 322 0.58 4.49 -4.37
CA GLN A 322 -0.59 5.04 -5.06
C GLN A 322 -1.71 4.02 -5.24
N ASP A 323 -2.94 4.51 -5.33
CA ASP A 323 -4.08 3.71 -5.77
C ASP A 323 -4.02 3.45 -7.28
N ILE A 324 -4.85 2.52 -7.78
CA ILE A 324 -4.89 2.09 -9.20
C ILE A 324 -4.96 3.27 -10.19
N GLY A 325 -5.66 4.35 -9.83
CA GLY A 325 -5.80 5.55 -10.66
C GLY A 325 -4.69 6.59 -10.52
N GLY A 326 -3.81 6.45 -9.52
CA GLY A 326 -2.71 7.38 -9.24
C GLY A 326 -1.35 6.97 -9.83
N CYS A 327 -1.23 5.74 -10.32
CA CYS A 327 0.01 5.22 -10.92
C CYS A 327 0.10 5.55 -12.42
N CYS A 328 1.08 6.36 -12.83
CA CYS A 328 1.49 6.41 -14.23
C CYS A 328 2.48 5.27 -14.50
N HIS A 329 2.05 4.24 -15.25
CA HIS A 329 2.91 3.08 -15.57
C HIS A 329 4.27 3.48 -16.18
N ASN A 330 4.31 4.62 -16.89
CA ASN A 330 5.53 5.17 -17.46
C ASN A 330 6.58 5.56 -16.39
N SER A 331 6.18 6.08 -15.22
CA SER A 331 7.15 6.46 -14.19
C SER A 331 7.86 5.24 -13.58
N HIS A 332 7.17 4.11 -13.46
CA HIS A 332 7.80 2.87 -13.02
C HIS A 332 8.82 2.40 -14.04
N ILE A 333 8.44 2.35 -15.33
CA ILE A 333 9.32 1.90 -16.41
C ILE A 333 10.59 2.77 -16.46
N GLU A 334 10.47 4.09 -16.37
CA GLU A 334 11.64 4.99 -16.37
C GLU A 334 12.61 4.75 -15.21
N LEU A 335 12.10 4.43 -14.01
CA LEU A 335 12.95 4.08 -12.86
C LEU A 335 13.61 2.71 -13.06
N LEU A 336 12.85 1.74 -13.57
CA LEU A 336 13.33 0.38 -13.81
C LEU A 336 14.39 0.33 -14.93
N ASP A 337 14.21 1.10 -16.00
CA ASP A 337 15.17 1.24 -17.11
C ASP A 337 16.50 1.86 -16.64
N LYS A 338 16.47 2.71 -15.61
CA LYS A 338 17.67 3.23 -14.93
C LYS A 338 18.32 2.21 -13.98
N GLY A 339 17.74 1.01 -13.84
CA GLY A 339 18.25 -0.07 -13.01
C GLY A 339 17.85 0.02 -11.53
N PHE A 340 16.97 0.95 -11.15
CA PHE A 340 16.49 1.05 -9.78
C PHE A 340 15.57 -0.11 -9.39
N THR A 341 15.40 -0.32 -8.08
CA THR A 341 14.39 -1.25 -7.55
C THR A 341 13.12 -0.51 -7.18
N VAL A 342 11.97 -1.02 -7.61
CA VAL A 342 10.66 -0.39 -7.39
C VAL A 342 9.73 -1.39 -6.72
N PHE A 343 9.07 -0.96 -5.65
CA PHE A 343 8.01 -1.71 -4.98
C PHE A 343 6.67 -1.02 -5.23
N VAL A 344 5.66 -1.77 -5.66
CA VAL A 344 4.34 -1.22 -6.04
C VAL A 344 3.23 -1.90 -5.25
N ARG A 345 2.37 -1.09 -4.62
CA ARG A 345 1.27 -1.57 -3.79
C ARG A 345 0.12 -2.18 -4.59
N GLU A 346 -0.26 -1.50 -5.65
CA GLU A 346 -1.34 -1.87 -6.56
C GLU A 346 -0.73 -2.27 -7.91
N LEU A 347 -0.07 -3.45 -7.92
CA LEU A 347 0.61 -4.00 -9.11
C LEU A 347 -0.35 -4.86 -9.94
#